data_AF-K9WP86-F1
#
_entry.id   AF-K9WP86-F1
#
_cell.length_a   1.000
_cell.length_b   1.000
_cell.length_c   1.000
_cell.angle_alpha   90.00
_cell.angle_beta   90.00
_cell.angle_gamma   90.00
#
_symmetry.space_group_name_H-M   'P 1'
#
loop_
_entity.id
_entity.type
_entity.pdbx_description
1 polymer ?
#
loop_
_entity_poly.entity_id
_entity_poly.type
_entity_poly.pdbx_seq_one_letter_code
_entity_poly.pdbx_strand_id
1 'polypeptide(L)'
;MDKTLHIHQVSPAPDALASAMESINTLSVWLVDAGLDNSAITQWKFNALAKKFPELADIIEDAKKLIGSIAPAPEIGMTVSEMAERLTSFLERKIKPAQVNQALVELGFQVRPDNGKRVWQLTESGKEYGFSRLATSKTNDWSGPQVTWREAVIPVLIDYFENAFLLEEGKSELSDSTSTPAPELEGEPESSSWMLGDRIKALKKKVTASQRLHVEMEAAEAYKERHSKPPEQEEVKGKYHDVYPAADLDLLDEAIERVLKRYAKNQ
;
A
#
# COMPACT_ATOMS: atom_id res chain seq x y z
N MET A 1 -28.64 17.84 -61.48
CA MET A 1 -28.16 18.94 -60.61
C MET A 1 -27.53 18.27 -59.39
N ASP A 2 -26.29 17.84 -59.53
CA ASP A 2 -25.53 17.24 -58.44
C ASP A 2 -24.96 18.34 -57.55
N LYS A 3 -25.44 18.41 -56.31
CA LYS A 3 -24.80 19.20 -55.25
C LYS A 3 -23.81 18.29 -54.54
N THR A 4 -22.57 18.28 -55.02
CA THR A 4 -21.45 17.66 -54.34
C THR A 4 -21.08 18.51 -53.11
N LEU A 5 -21.58 18.10 -51.93
CA LEU A 5 -21.17 18.62 -50.63
C LEU A 5 -19.66 18.39 -50.45
N HIS A 6 -18.87 19.43 -50.66
CA HIS A 6 -17.49 19.46 -50.16
C HIS A 6 -17.54 19.62 -48.64
N ILE A 7 -17.44 18.51 -47.93
CA ILE A 7 -17.11 18.52 -46.50
C ILE A 7 -15.66 19.01 -46.44
N HIS A 8 -15.47 20.32 -46.22
CA HIS A 8 -14.18 20.85 -45.83
C HIS A 8 -13.83 20.24 -44.47
N GLN A 9 -12.93 19.25 -44.47
CA GLN A 9 -12.15 18.92 -43.29
C GLN A 9 -11.29 20.14 -42.97
N VAL A 10 -11.79 21.00 -42.08
CA VAL A 10 -11.03 22.12 -41.53
C VAL A 10 -10.00 21.48 -40.59
N SER A 11 -8.80 21.21 -41.11
CA SER A 11 -7.67 20.83 -40.26
C SER A 11 -7.32 22.00 -39.34
N PRO A 12 -6.94 21.73 -38.08
CA PRO A 12 -6.49 22.78 -37.19
C PRO A 12 -5.25 23.44 -37.76
N ALA A 13 -5.13 24.75 -37.57
CA ALA A 13 -3.90 25.46 -37.91
C ALA A 13 -2.71 24.79 -37.20
N PRO A 14 -1.61 24.46 -37.90
CA PRO A 14 -0.48 23.72 -37.33
C PRO A 14 0.06 24.31 -36.02
N ASP A 15 0.07 25.64 -35.94
CA ASP A 15 0.54 26.38 -34.76
C ASP A 15 -0.40 26.22 -33.55
N ALA A 16 -1.71 26.15 -33.79
CA ALA A 16 -2.71 25.95 -32.74
C ALA A 16 -2.63 24.53 -32.15
N LEU A 17 -2.40 23.54 -33.02
CA LEU A 17 -2.20 22.15 -32.62
C LEU A 17 -0.89 21.99 -31.83
N ALA A 18 0.21 22.55 -32.32
CA ALA A 18 1.51 22.50 -31.64
C ALA A 18 1.46 23.12 -30.24
N SER A 19 0.87 24.32 -30.11
CA SER A 19 0.69 25.00 -28.83
C SER A 19 -0.19 24.20 -27.85
N ALA A 20 -1.24 23.56 -28.35
CA ALA A 20 -2.09 22.69 -27.54
C ALA A 20 -1.35 21.44 -27.05
N MET A 21 -0.57 20.79 -27.91
CA MET A 21 0.24 19.63 -27.54
C MET A 21 1.30 19.99 -26.50
N GLU A 22 1.96 21.14 -26.63
CA GLU A 22 2.93 21.64 -25.65
C GLU A 22 2.27 21.89 -24.29
N SER A 23 1.09 22.53 -24.27
CA SER A 23 0.31 22.76 -23.06
C SER A 23 -0.09 21.44 -22.38
N ILE A 24 -0.58 20.47 -23.17
CA ILE A 24 -0.98 19.14 -22.68
C ILE A 24 0.23 18.36 -22.15
N ASN A 25 1.38 18.44 -22.81
CA ASN A 25 2.61 17.81 -22.34
C ASN A 25 3.10 18.41 -21.03
N THR A 26 3.05 19.73 -20.90
CA THR A 26 3.40 20.44 -19.65
C THR A 26 2.50 19.98 -18.50
N LEU A 27 1.18 19.95 -18.71
CA LEU A 27 0.22 19.49 -17.71
C LEU A 27 0.37 18.00 -17.38
N SER A 28 0.86 17.18 -18.32
CA SER A 28 1.07 15.75 -18.07
C SER A 28 2.15 15.47 -17.04
N VAL A 29 3.10 16.39 -16.83
CA VAL A 29 4.11 16.28 -15.76
C VAL A 29 3.41 16.17 -14.40
N TRP A 30 2.38 16.98 -14.17
CA TRP A 30 1.63 16.93 -12.91
C TRP A 30 0.85 15.62 -12.72
N LEU A 31 0.49 14.95 -13.83
CA LEU A 31 -0.16 13.64 -13.77
C LEU A 31 0.86 12.53 -13.46
N VAL A 32 2.09 12.65 -13.97
CA VAL A 32 3.22 11.79 -13.57
C VAL A 32 3.49 11.97 -12.07
N ASP A 33 3.56 13.20 -11.59
CA ASP A 33 3.76 13.51 -10.16
C ASP A 33 2.59 13.02 -9.28
N ALA A 34 1.38 12.99 -9.84
CA ALA A 34 0.21 12.39 -9.20
C ALA A 34 0.20 10.86 -9.23
N GLY A 35 1.23 10.24 -9.82
CA GLY A 35 1.46 8.81 -9.87
C GLY A 35 0.65 8.06 -10.91
N LEU A 36 0.03 8.75 -11.90
CA LEU A 36 -0.64 8.07 -13.01
C LEU A 36 0.38 7.32 -13.86
N ASP A 37 -0.02 6.14 -14.33
CA ASP A 37 0.79 5.38 -15.28
C ASP A 37 0.82 6.05 -16.66
N ASN A 38 1.86 5.74 -17.44
CA ASN A 38 2.07 6.33 -18.76
C ASN A 38 0.94 6.01 -19.75
N SER A 39 0.26 4.88 -19.61
CA SER A 39 -0.88 4.52 -20.48
C SER A 39 -2.09 5.41 -20.17
N ALA A 40 -2.42 5.59 -18.89
CA ALA A 40 -3.48 6.50 -18.45
C ALA A 40 -3.19 7.95 -18.84
N ILE A 41 -1.94 8.40 -18.68
CA ILE A 41 -1.52 9.75 -19.13
C ILE A 41 -1.71 9.88 -20.64
N THR A 42 -1.30 8.87 -21.40
CA THR A 42 -1.42 8.89 -22.86
C THR A 42 -2.88 8.94 -23.30
N GLN A 43 -3.76 8.12 -22.70
CA GLN A 43 -5.21 8.18 -22.96
C GLN A 43 -5.81 9.54 -22.61
N TRP A 44 -5.39 10.14 -21.47
CA TRP A 44 -5.81 11.48 -21.09
C TRP A 44 -5.37 12.54 -22.12
N LYS A 45 -4.12 12.48 -22.62
CA LYS A 45 -3.63 13.40 -23.66
C LYS A 45 -4.49 13.33 -24.92
N PHE A 46 -4.83 12.12 -25.36
CA PHE A 46 -5.72 11.91 -26.50
C PHE A 46 -7.13 12.46 -26.25
N ASN A 47 -7.71 12.24 -25.07
CA ASN A 47 -9.01 12.82 -24.71
C ASN A 47 -8.98 14.35 -24.69
N ALA A 48 -7.91 14.95 -24.16
CA ALA A 48 -7.74 16.39 -24.12
C ALA A 48 -7.59 16.99 -25.53
N LEU A 49 -6.86 16.32 -26.42
CA LEU A 49 -6.74 16.71 -27.83
C LEU A 49 -8.07 16.59 -28.57
N ALA A 50 -8.79 15.47 -28.45
CA ALA A 50 -10.08 15.27 -29.11
C ALA A 50 -11.14 16.29 -28.64
N LYS A 51 -11.08 16.71 -27.37
CA LYS A 51 -11.97 17.75 -26.84
C LYS A 51 -11.67 19.13 -27.43
N LYS A 52 -10.40 19.44 -27.70
CA LYS A 52 -9.96 20.74 -28.23
C LYS A 52 -10.02 20.82 -29.76
N PHE A 53 -9.84 19.68 -30.43
CA PHE A 53 -9.88 19.52 -31.88
C PHE A 53 -10.83 18.35 -32.24
N PRO A 54 -12.15 18.57 -32.19
CA PRO A 54 -13.14 17.54 -32.50
C PRO A 54 -12.97 16.91 -33.88
N GLU A 55 -12.39 17.64 -34.83
CA GLU A 55 -12.06 17.15 -36.18
C GLU A 55 -11.02 16.03 -36.20
N LEU A 56 -10.23 15.87 -35.14
CA LEU A 56 -9.26 14.79 -34.97
C LEU A 56 -9.82 13.59 -34.19
N ALA A 57 -11.07 13.66 -33.71
CA ALA A 57 -11.63 12.67 -32.79
C ALA A 57 -11.56 11.23 -33.33
N ASP A 58 -11.90 11.03 -34.61
CA ASP A 58 -11.90 9.70 -35.24
C ASP A 58 -10.49 9.10 -35.31
N ILE A 59 -9.50 9.89 -35.74
CA ILE A 59 -8.09 9.48 -35.83
C ILE A 59 -7.53 9.20 -34.43
N ILE A 60 -7.94 10.01 -33.44
CA ILE A 60 -7.55 9.84 -32.05
C ILE A 60 -8.14 8.55 -31.46
N GLU A 61 -9.39 8.21 -31.77
CA GLU A 61 -9.99 6.93 -31.36
C GLU A 61 -9.25 5.73 -31.94
N ASP A 62 -8.84 5.81 -33.20
CA ASP A 62 -8.05 4.74 -33.82
C ASP A 62 -6.64 4.62 -33.20
N ALA A 63 -5.99 5.75 -32.88
CA ALA A 63 -4.74 5.75 -32.14
C ALA A 63 -4.89 5.14 -30.73
N LYS A 64 -5.99 5.40 -30.04
CA LYS A 64 -6.30 4.79 -28.72
C LYS A 64 -6.44 3.27 -28.82
N LYS A 65 -7.12 2.76 -29.85
CA LYS A 65 -7.26 1.30 -30.07
C LYS A 65 -5.90 0.64 -30.27
N LEU A 66 -5.01 1.27 -31.03
CA LEU A 66 -3.65 0.75 -31.26
C LEU A 66 -2.83 0.73 -29.96
N ILE A 67 -2.92 1.78 -29.15
CA ILE A 67 -2.27 1.80 -27.82
C ILE A 67 -2.83 0.70 -26.92
N GLY A 68 -4.16 0.51 -26.92
CA GLY A 68 -4.82 -0.58 -26.19
C GLY A 68 -4.44 -1.98 -26.69
N SER A 69 -3.97 -2.11 -27.93
CA SER A 69 -3.53 -3.38 -28.52
C SER A 69 -2.05 -3.71 -28.28
N ILE A 70 -1.21 -2.71 -28.00
CA ILE A 70 0.24 -2.85 -27.75
C ILE A 70 0.54 -2.83 -26.25
N ALA A 71 -0.24 -2.09 -25.47
CA ALA A 71 -0.18 -2.19 -24.02
C ALA A 71 -0.71 -3.57 -23.60
N PRO A 72 -0.06 -4.28 -22.66
CA PRO A 72 -0.68 -5.44 -22.03
C PRO A 72 -2.08 -5.04 -21.57
N ALA A 73 -3.05 -5.93 -21.77
CA ALA A 73 -4.45 -5.69 -21.40
C ALA A 73 -4.47 -5.01 -20.02
N PRO A 74 -5.21 -3.90 -19.84
CA PRO A 74 -5.17 -3.14 -18.60
C PRO A 74 -5.49 -4.12 -17.48
N GLU A 75 -4.51 -4.40 -16.64
CA GLU A 75 -4.67 -5.33 -15.55
C GLU A 75 -5.80 -4.77 -14.72
N ILE A 76 -6.94 -5.47 -14.68
CA ILE A 76 -8.13 -5.01 -13.99
C ILE A 76 -7.83 -5.16 -12.51
N GLY A 77 -7.13 -4.17 -11.97
CA GLY A 77 -6.87 -4.08 -10.56
C GLY A 77 -8.16 -3.75 -9.81
N MET A 78 -8.12 -4.02 -8.51
CA MET A 78 -9.23 -3.87 -7.60
C MET A 78 -9.12 -2.56 -6.82
N THR A 79 -10.27 -1.95 -6.60
CA THR A 79 -10.43 -0.89 -5.61
C THR A 79 -10.36 -1.46 -4.19
N VAL A 80 -10.17 -0.59 -3.22
CA VAL A 80 -10.16 -0.98 -1.81
C VAL A 80 -11.49 -1.59 -1.36
N SER A 81 -12.61 -1.18 -1.97
CA SER A 81 -13.91 -1.77 -1.71
C SER A 81 -13.98 -3.23 -2.16
N GLU A 82 -13.55 -3.51 -3.40
CA GLU A 82 -13.52 -4.87 -3.95
C GLU A 82 -12.52 -5.76 -3.18
N MET A 83 -11.37 -5.20 -2.76
CA MET A 83 -10.44 -5.92 -1.88
C MET A 83 -11.07 -6.27 -0.53
N ALA A 84 -11.81 -5.34 0.08
CA ALA A 84 -12.47 -5.58 1.37
C ALA A 84 -13.52 -6.69 1.27
N GLU A 85 -14.27 -6.74 0.16
CA GLU A 85 -15.21 -7.84 -0.12
C GLU A 85 -14.49 -9.18 -0.24
N ARG A 86 -13.41 -9.24 -1.04
CA ARG A 86 -12.62 -10.47 -1.18
C ARG A 86 -12.00 -10.93 0.14
N LEU A 87 -11.37 -10.02 0.88
CA LEU A 87 -10.79 -10.32 2.19
C LEU A 87 -11.84 -10.80 3.19
N THR A 88 -13.07 -10.25 3.11
CA THR A 88 -14.19 -10.71 3.92
C THR A 88 -14.55 -12.15 3.61
N SER A 89 -14.53 -12.54 2.34
CA SER A 89 -14.76 -13.93 1.92
C SER A 89 -13.63 -14.86 2.37
N PHE A 90 -12.36 -14.46 2.22
CA PHE A 90 -11.21 -15.30 2.58
C PHE A 90 -11.04 -15.49 4.09
N LEU A 91 -11.26 -14.43 4.87
CA LEU A 91 -11.06 -14.43 6.33
C LEU A 91 -12.35 -14.77 7.09
N GLU A 92 -13.45 -15.07 6.38
CA GLU A 92 -14.79 -15.34 6.91
C GLU A 92 -15.28 -14.30 7.94
N ARG A 93 -14.82 -13.05 7.80
CA ARG A 93 -15.09 -11.98 8.76
C ARG A 93 -15.22 -10.65 8.06
N LYS A 94 -16.07 -9.77 8.60
CA LYS A 94 -16.35 -8.48 7.96
C LYS A 94 -15.13 -7.55 8.01
N ILE A 95 -14.50 -7.36 6.85
CA ILE A 95 -13.44 -6.36 6.64
C ILE A 95 -14.04 -5.13 5.96
N LYS A 96 -13.85 -3.94 6.56
CA LYS A 96 -14.29 -2.68 5.98
C LYS A 96 -13.21 -2.08 5.07
N PRO A 97 -13.58 -1.34 4.00
CA PRO A 97 -12.60 -0.65 3.15
C PRO A 97 -11.67 0.31 3.91
N ALA A 98 -12.15 0.91 5.00
CA ALA A 98 -11.33 1.74 5.87
C ALA A 98 -10.20 0.95 6.57
N GLN A 99 -10.48 -0.29 7.00
CA GLN A 99 -9.47 -1.17 7.61
C GLN A 99 -8.42 -1.59 6.59
N VAL A 100 -8.83 -1.89 5.35
CA VAL A 100 -7.89 -2.20 4.27
C VAL A 100 -7.00 -1.00 3.97
N ASN A 101 -7.56 0.21 3.91
CA ASN A 101 -6.76 1.42 3.73
C ASN A 101 -5.73 1.61 4.85
N GLN A 102 -6.12 1.35 6.10
CA GLN A 102 -5.23 1.43 7.24
C GLN A 102 -4.10 0.40 7.14
N ALA A 103 -4.43 -0.85 6.81
CA ALA A 103 -3.45 -1.92 6.59
C ALA A 103 -2.41 -1.54 5.51
N LEU A 104 -2.87 -1.00 4.38
CA LEU A 104 -2.00 -0.57 3.29
C LEU A 104 -1.08 0.62 3.68
N VAL A 105 -1.53 1.48 4.59
CA VAL A 105 -0.69 2.55 5.16
C VAL A 105 0.36 1.96 6.10
N GLU A 106 -0.03 1.02 6.96
CA GLU A 106 0.89 0.38 7.92
C GLU A 106 1.93 -0.52 7.24
N LEU A 107 1.54 -1.19 6.16
CA LEU A 107 2.45 -1.91 5.27
C LEU A 107 3.34 -0.97 4.43
N GLY A 108 3.07 0.34 4.49
CA GLY A 108 3.84 1.36 3.77
C GLY A 108 3.61 1.34 2.26
N PHE A 109 2.51 0.76 1.77
CA PHE A 109 2.17 0.69 0.35
C PHE A 109 1.42 1.91 -0.16
N GLN A 110 0.74 2.65 0.73
CA GLN A 110 0.09 3.89 0.35
C GLN A 110 0.27 4.96 1.40
N VAL A 111 0.16 6.21 0.95
CA VAL A 111 0.19 7.39 1.79
C VAL A 111 -0.93 8.33 1.39
N ARG A 112 -1.39 9.10 2.37
CA ARG A 112 -2.23 10.26 2.11
C ARG A 112 -1.37 11.51 2.25
N PRO A 113 -1.05 12.21 1.15
CA PRO A 113 -0.28 13.44 1.22
C PRO A 113 -1.04 14.51 2.00
N ASP A 114 -0.34 15.27 2.83
CA ASP A 114 -0.92 16.33 3.67
C ASP A 114 -1.10 17.66 2.90
N ASN A 115 -1.57 17.54 1.65
CA ASN A 115 -1.75 18.64 0.71
C ASN A 115 -3.22 19.09 0.62
N GLY A 116 -4.02 18.77 1.63
CA GLY A 116 -5.47 19.04 1.67
C GLY A 116 -6.31 18.17 0.73
N LYS A 117 -5.70 17.32 -0.10
CA LYS A 117 -6.43 16.42 -1.01
C LYS A 117 -6.78 15.11 -0.30
N ARG A 118 -8.00 14.62 -0.50
CA ARG A 118 -8.46 13.32 0.01
C ARG A 118 -8.13 12.17 -0.96
N VAL A 119 -6.94 12.18 -1.54
CA VAL A 119 -6.55 11.23 -2.59
C VAL A 119 -5.40 10.39 -2.07
N TRP A 120 -5.56 9.06 -2.12
CA TRP A 120 -4.50 8.12 -1.80
C TRP A 120 -3.44 8.10 -2.90
N GLN A 121 -2.18 7.93 -2.52
CA GLN A 121 -1.05 7.79 -3.43
C GLN A 121 -0.26 6.55 -3.08
N LEU A 122 0.29 5.89 -4.10
CA LEU A 122 1.19 4.75 -3.92
C LEU A 122 2.57 5.24 -3.49
N THR A 123 3.16 4.53 -2.54
CA THR A 123 4.59 4.65 -2.22
C THR A 123 5.42 3.89 -3.24
N GLU A 124 6.75 3.92 -3.12
CA GLU A 124 7.62 3.11 -3.99
C GLU A 124 7.36 1.61 -3.86
N SER A 125 7.23 1.10 -2.62
CA SER A 125 6.87 -0.30 -2.37
C SER A 125 5.44 -0.62 -2.83
N GLY A 126 4.51 0.33 -2.73
CA GLY A 126 3.15 0.15 -3.21
C GLY A 126 3.04 -0.06 -4.71
N LYS A 127 3.96 0.50 -5.51
CA LYS A 127 3.95 0.35 -6.98
C LYS A 127 4.17 -1.09 -7.45
N GLU A 128 4.77 -1.94 -6.62
CA GLU A 128 4.89 -3.37 -6.90
C GLU A 128 3.51 -4.06 -6.93
N TYR A 129 2.61 -3.63 -6.05
CA TYR A 129 1.30 -4.25 -5.83
C TYR A 129 0.14 -3.44 -6.39
N GLY A 130 0.37 -2.23 -6.89
CA GLY A 130 -0.69 -1.33 -7.32
C GLY A 130 -0.26 -0.36 -8.40
N PHE A 131 -1.24 0.33 -8.96
CA PHE A 131 -1.07 1.39 -9.94
C PHE A 131 -2.16 2.45 -9.76
N SER A 132 -1.91 3.68 -10.22
CA SER A 132 -2.90 4.76 -10.17
C SER A 132 -3.55 4.92 -11.54
N ARG A 133 -4.88 4.83 -11.59
CA ARG A 133 -5.66 5.07 -12.81
C ARG A 133 -6.43 6.37 -12.70
N LEU A 134 -6.74 6.99 -13.83
CA LEU A 134 -7.69 8.10 -13.85
C LEU A 134 -9.11 7.53 -13.69
N ALA A 135 -9.71 7.74 -12.52
CA ALA A 135 -11.11 7.42 -12.29
C ALA A 135 -11.97 8.65 -12.62
N THR A 136 -13.02 8.43 -13.38
CA THR A 136 -14.09 9.39 -13.61
C THR A 136 -15.36 8.85 -12.97
N SER A 137 -16.03 9.66 -12.17
CA SER A 137 -17.33 9.28 -11.63
C SER A 137 -18.39 9.28 -12.74
N LYS A 138 -19.34 8.36 -12.63
CA LYS A 138 -20.51 8.31 -13.53
C LYS A 138 -21.63 9.23 -13.06
N THR A 139 -21.59 9.67 -11.80
CA THR A 139 -22.69 10.40 -11.14
C THR A 139 -22.35 11.85 -10.79
N ASN A 140 -21.08 12.24 -10.88
CA ASN A 140 -20.64 13.62 -10.70
C ASN A 140 -19.45 13.92 -11.63
N ASP A 141 -19.10 15.20 -11.78
CA ASP A 141 -17.97 15.64 -12.62
C ASP A 141 -16.60 15.39 -11.97
N TRP A 142 -16.53 14.55 -10.92
CA TRP A 142 -15.26 14.24 -10.29
C TRP A 142 -14.44 13.34 -11.21
N SER A 143 -13.21 13.78 -11.47
CA SER A 143 -12.17 12.97 -12.09
C SER A 143 -10.89 13.13 -11.27
N GLY A 144 -10.18 12.02 -11.07
CA GLY A 144 -8.96 12.07 -10.29
C GLY A 144 -8.18 10.75 -10.28
N PRO A 145 -6.95 10.79 -9.75
CA PRO A 145 -6.18 9.58 -9.53
C PRO A 145 -6.92 8.67 -8.56
N GLN A 146 -7.05 7.40 -8.91
CA GLN A 146 -7.55 6.35 -8.05
C GLN A 146 -6.51 5.24 -7.99
N VAL A 147 -6.01 4.98 -6.78
CA VAL A 147 -5.16 3.83 -6.51
C VAL A 147 -5.96 2.55 -6.71
N THR A 148 -5.37 1.64 -7.47
CA THR A 148 -5.94 0.36 -7.86
C THR A 148 -4.89 -0.71 -7.59
N TRP A 149 -5.32 -1.88 -7.11
CA TRP A 149 -4.45 -2.90 -6.54
C TRP A 149 -4.50 -4.20 -7.33
N ARG A 150 -3.35 -4.85 -7.49
CA ARG A 150 -3.19 -6.14 -8.14
C ARG A 150 -3.59 -7.26 -7.18
N GLU A 151 -3.94 -8.41 -7.71
CA GLU A 151 -4.33 -9.57 -6.90
C GLU A 151 -3.21 -10.06 -5.98
N ALA A 152 -1.95 -9.83 -6.36
CA ALA A 152 -0.77 -10.15 -5.55
C ALA A 152 -0.73 -9.45 -4.17
N VAL A 153 -1.52 -8.38 -3.94
CA VAL A 153 -1.60 -7.74 -2.62
C VAL A 153 -2.47 -8.52 -1.64
N ILE A 154 -3.37 -9.38 -2.13
CA ILE A 154 -4.36 -10.07 -1.29
C ILE A 154 -3.69 -11.00 -0.26
N PRO A 155 -2.72 -11.87 -0.63
CA PRO A 155 -2.01 -12.69 0.36
C PRO A 155 -1.30 -11.87 1.45
N VAL A 156 -0.73 -10.72 1.08
CA VAL A 156 -0.05 -9.82 2.04
C VAL A 156 -1.06 -9.22 3.03
N LEU A 157 -2.22 -8.82 2.55
CA LEU A 157 -3.29 -8.30 3.39
C LEU A 157 -3.92 -9.38 4.27
N ILE A 158 -4.07 -10.62 3.78
CA ILE A 158 -4.50 -11.76 4.60
C ILE A 158 -3.56 -11.94 5.79
N ASP A 159 -2.24 -12.05 5.53
CA ASP A 159 -1.25 -12.21 6.60
C ASP A 159 -1.28 -11.04 7.60
N TYR A 160 -1.34 -9.80 7.11
CA TYR A 160 -1.48 -8.63 7.98
C TYR A 160 -2.71 -8.73 8.90
N PHE A 161 -3.86 -9.09 8.34
CA PHE A 161 -5.13 -9.13 9.06
C PHE A 161 -5.20 -10.29 10.06
N GLU A 162 -4.63 -11.43 9.72
CA GLU A 162 -4.49 -12.57 10.63
C GLU A 162 -3.55 -12.21 11.79
N ASN A 163 -2.40 -11.58 11.51
CA ASN A 163 -1.44 -11.18 12.53
C ASN A 163 -1.99 -10.06 13.45
N ALA A 164 -2.77 -9.11 12.91
CA ALA A 164 -3.42 -8.07 13.70
C ALA A 164 -4.46 -8.64 14.69
N PHE A 165 -5.15 -9.72 14.30
CA PHE A 165 -6.16 -10.37 15.13
C PHE A 165 -5.56 -11.13 16.32
N LEU A 166 -4.40 -11.77 16.12
CA LEU A 166 -3.65 -12.42 17.21
C LEU A 166 -3.29 -11.44 18.35
N LEU A 167 -3.11 -10.16 18.02
CA LEU A 167 -2.81 -9.09 18.99
C LEU A 167 -4.06 -8.55 19.71
N GLU A 168 -5.27 -8.74 19.16
CA GLU A 168 -6.52 -8.31 19.79
C GLU A 168 -7.13 -9.40 20.69
N GLU A 169 -7.08 -10.68 20.29
CA GLU A 169 -7.55 -11.78 21.15
C GLU A 169 -6.70 -11.95 22.43
N GLY A 170 -5.40 -11.66 22.37
CA GLY A 170 -4.53 -11.67 23.56
C GLY A 170 -4.85 -10.58 24.59
N LYS A 171 -5.76 -9.65 24.30
CA LYS A 171 -6.26 -8.66 25.27
C LYS A 171 -7.60 -9.06 25.92
N SER A 172 -8.34 -10.01 25.35
CA SER A 172 -9.73 -10.27 25.76
C SER A 172 -9.88 -11.37 26.82
N GLU A 173 -8.84 -12.15 27.14
CA GLU A 173 -8.93 -13.24 28.12
C GLU A 173 -8.52 -12.84 29.56
N LEU A 174 -8.39 -11.55 29.87
CA LEU A 174 -7.97 -11.09 31.20
C LEU A 174 -8.96 -10.17 31.92
N SER A 175 -10.22 -10.09 31.47
CA SER A 175 -11.23 -9.28 32.15
C SER A 175 -12.57 -9.98 32.27
N ASP A 176 -12.64 -11.03 33.09
CA ASP A 176 -13.86 -11.28 33.86
C ASP A 176 -13.54 -11.99 35.18
N SER A 177 -13.35 -11.21 36.24
CA SER A 177 -13.73 -11.54 37.62
C SER A 177 -13.29 -10.45 38.61
N THR A 178 -14.30 -9.70 39.05
CA THR A 178 -14.43 -9.11 40.39
C THR A 178 -13.72 -7.79 40.71
N SER A 179 -14.59 -6.83 41.04
CA SER A 179 -14.41 -5.48 41.54
C SER A 179 -13.61 -5.31 42.85
N THR A 180 -13.11 -4.07 42.99
CA THR A 180 -12.66 -3.28 44.19
C THR A 180 -11.15 -3.23 44.47
N PRO A 181 -10.64 -2.12 45.06
CA PRO A 181 -9.95 -1.02 44.38
C PRO A 181 -8.42 -1.05 44.59
N ALA A 182 -7.74 -0.18 43.83
CA ALA A 182 -6.29 0.04 43.82
C ALA A 182 -5.57 -0.09 45.18
N PRO A 183 -4.33 -0.61 45.14
CA PRO A 183 -3.21 0.30 45.34
C PRO A 183 -2.15 0.21 44.23
N GLU A 184 -1.44 1.31 44.11
CA GLU A 184 -0.25 1.52 43.30
C GLU A 184 0.87 0.52 43.59
N LEU A 185 1.77 0.41 42.60
CA LEU A 185 3.18 -0.03 42.63
C LEU A 185 3.52 -1.51 42.39
N GLU A 186 4.29 -1.65 41.30
CA GLU A 186 5.48 -2.50 41.11
C GLU A 186 5.36 -3.93 40.56
N GLY A 187 6.07 -4.13 39.43
CA GLY A 187 6.57 -5.41 38.93
C GLY A 187 5.62 -6.16 37.99
N GLU A 188 5.70 -5.93 36.68
CA GLU A 188 5.29 -6.99 35.75
C GLU A 188 6.18 -8.22 36.04
N PRO A 189 5.62 -9.43 36.21
CA PRO A 189 6.42 -10.62 36.44
C PRO A 189 7.32 -10.81 35.22
N GLU A 190 8.64 -10.77 35.43
CA GLU A 190 9.61 -11.06 34.38
C GLU A 190 9.36 -12.48 33.90
N SER A 191 8.71 -12.61 32.74
CA SER A 191 8.57 -13.88 32.05
C SER A 191 9.98 -14.48 31.92
N SER A 192 10.14 -15.74 32.31
CA SER A 192 11.42 -16.47 32.21
C SER A 192 11.94 -16.55 30.77
N SER A 193 11.03 -16.36 29.81
CA SER A 193 11.23 -16.51 28.38
C SER A 193 10.54 -15.36 27.66
N TRP A 194 11.25 -14.74 26.72
CA TRP A 194 10.78 -13.56 26.00
C TRP A 194 10.79 -13.79 24.49
N MET A 195 9.68 -13.47 23.84
CA MET A 195 9.62 -13.36 22.39
C MET A 195 9.93 -11.93 21.95
N LEU A 196 10.41 -11.77 20.71
CA LEU A 196 10.71 -10.45 20.16
C LEU A 196 9.49 -9.50 20.25
N GLY A 197 8.29 -10.01 19.97
CA GLY A 197 7.06 -9.21 20.01
C GLY A 197 6.79 -8.60 21.39
N ASP A 198 6.97 -9.40 22.44
CA ASP A 198 6.80 -8.97 23.82
C ASP A 198 7.86 -7.95 24.21
N ARG A 199 9.11 -8.16 23.78
CA ARG A 199 10.20 -7.24 24.08
C ARG A 199 10.03 -5.89 23.40
N ILE A 200 9.64 -5.86 22.13
CA ILE A 200 9.33 -4.60 21.40
C ILE A 200 8.24 -3.81 22.13
N LYS A 201 7.20 -4.51 22.62
CA LYS A 201 6.10 -3.91 23.38
C LYS A 201 6.57 -3.36 24.72
N ALA A 202 7.39 -4.11 25.46
CA ALA A 202 7.98 -3.66 26.73
C ALA A 202 8.85 -2.41 26.55
N LEU A 203 9.63 -2.33 25.46
CA LEU A 203 10.45 -1.16 25.12
C LEU A 203 9.65 0.02 24.54
N LYS A 204 8.34 -0.14 24.31
CA LYS A 204 7.46 0.85 23.68
C LYS A 204 7.98 1.38 22.34
N LYS A 205 8.67 0.53 21.57
CA LYS A 205 9.18 0.85 20.23
C LYS A 205 8.14 0.48 19.18
N LYS A 206 8.12 1.24 18.07
CA LYS A 206 7.34 0.88 16.87
C LYS A 206 8.27 0.28 15.84
N VAL A 207 7.97 -0.93 15.40
CA VAL A 207 8.77 -1.70 14.45
C VAL A 207 7.84 -2.19 13.33
N THR A 208 8.20 -1.96 12.06
CA THR A 208 7.44 -2.46 10.90
C THR A 208 7.69 -3.96 10.67
N ALA A 209 6.89 -4.63 9.84
CA ALA A 209 7.09 -6.05 9.54
C ALA A 209 8.47 -6.35 8.94
N SER A 210 8.94 -5.51 8.01
CA SER A 210 10.30 -5.64 7.42
C SER A 210 11.40 -5.43 8.46
N GLN A 211 11.24 -4.44 9.35
CA GLN A 211 12.19 -4.22 10.44
C GLN A 211 12.18 -5.40 11.41
N ARG A 212 11.00 -5.95 11.72
CA ARG A 212 10.85 -7.10 12.62
C ARG A 212 11.58 -8.32 12.07
N LEU A 213 11.42 -8.64 10.79
CA LEU A 213 12.15 -9.74 10.15
C LEU A 213 13.67 -9.57 10.29
N HIS A 214 14.18 -8.36 10.08
CA HIS A 214 15.61 -8.07 10.26
C HIS A 214 16.06 -8.17 11.71
N VAL A 215 15.22 -7.76 12.66
CA VAL A 215 15.51 -7.92 14.09
C VAL A 215 15.53 -9.40 14.47
N GLU A 216 14.57 -10.21 14.02
CA GLU A 216 14.53 -11.66 14.30
C GLU A 216 15.79 -12.34 13.76
N MET A 217 16.20 -12.02 12.52
CA MET A 217 17.42 -12.54 11.93
C MET A 217 18.68 -12.13 12.70
N GLU A 218 18.83 -10.85 13.04
CA GLU A 218 20.02 -10.35 13.77
C GLU A 218 20.07 -10.87 15.21
N ALA A 219 18.93 -10.98 15.89
CA ALA A 219 18.86 -11.52 17.25
C ALA A 219 19.17 -13.02 17.28
N ALA A 220 18.66 -13.80 16.31
CA ALA A 220 18.93 -15.22 16.21
C ALA A 220 20.42 -15.49 15.88
N GLU A 221 21.03 -14.66 15.02
CA GLU A 221 22.46 -14.72 14.71
C GLU A 221 23.31 -14.40 15.94
N ALA A 222 23.00 -13.32 16.65
CA ALA A 222 23.73 -12.92 17.85
C ALA A 222 23.60 -13.95 18.99
N TYR A 223 22.42 -14.55 19.15
CA TYR A 223 22.21 -15.65 20.09
C TYR A 223 23.02 -16.89 19.71
N LYS A 224 23.04 -17.24 18.42
CA LYS A 224 23.85 -18.34 17.91
C LYS A 224 25.35 -18.10 18.10
N GLU A 225 25.82 -16.86 17.95
CA GLU A 225 27.21 -16.50 18.22
C GLU A 225 27.57 -16.69 19.69
N ARG A 226 26.70 -16.25 20.61
CA ARG A 226 26.92 -16.35 22.06
C ARG A 226 26.86 -17.78 22.58
N HIS A 227 25.87 -18.56 22.15
CA HIS A 227 25.57 -19.88 22.72
C HIS A 227 25.96 -21.05 21.83
N SER A 228 26.50 -20.78 20.63
CA SER A 228 26.82 -21.79 19.60
C SER A 228 25.63 -22.65 19.15
N LYS A 229 24.39 -22.22 19.46
CA LYS A 229 23.13 -22.88 19.09
C LYS A 229 22.05 -21.83 18.77
N PRO A 230 21.08 -22.11 17.88
CA PRO A 230 19.96 -21.20 17.65
C PRO A 230 19.10 -21.05 18.92
N PRO A 231 18.33 -19.95 19.03
CA PRO A 231 17.33 -19.79 20.09
C PRO A 231 16.32 -20.93 20.07
N GLU A 232 15.73 -21.21 21.22
CA GLU A 232 14.67 -22.22 21.32
C GLU A 232 13.43 -21.72 20.61
N GLN A 233 12.67 -22.62 20.00
CA GLN A 233 11.45 -22.28 19.30
C GLN A 233 10.24 -22.74 20.09
N GLU A 234 9.31 -21.83 20.31
CA GLU A 234 8.04 -22.13 20.95
C GLU A 234 6.92 -22.02 19.92
N GLU A 235 6.04 -23.02 19.90
CA GLU A 235 4.88 -23.03 19.02
C GLU A 235 3.75 -22.24 19.67
N VAL A 236 3.44 -21.09 19.09
CA VAL A 236 2.30 -20.28 19.50
C VAL A 236 1.28 -20.30 18.35
N LYS A 237 0.14 -20.95 18.60
CA LYS A 237 -0.99 -21.04 17.64
C LYS A 237 -0.57 -21.55 16.26
N GLY A 238 0.27 -22.59 16.20
CA GLY A 238 0.69 -23.24 14.96
C GLY A 238 1.85 -22.55 14.20
N LYS A 239 2.45 -21.51 14.78
CA LYS A 239 3.67 -20.86 14.26
C LYS A 239 4.80 -20.99 15.29
N TYR A 240 6.02 -21.21 14.82
CA TYR A 240 7.22 -21.27 15.66
C TYR A 240 7.84 -19.89 15.80
N HIS A 241 8.11 -19.48 17.03
CA HIS A 241 8.77 -18.22 17.36
C HIS A 241 10.06 -18.48 18.13
N ASP A 242 11.10 -17.72 17.82
CA ASP A 242 12.34 -17.75 18.58
C ASP A 242 12.14 -17.11 19.96
N VAL A 243 12.56 -17.82 20.99
CA VAL A 243 12.42 -17.47 22.39
C VAL A 243 13.79 -17.26 23.00
N TYR A 244 13.90 -16.15 23.74
CA TYR A 244 15.14 -15.69 24.35
C TYR A 244 15.00 -15.73 25.87
N PRO A 245 15.95 -16.34 26.60
CA PRO A 245 15.98 -16.28 28.06
C PRO A 245 16.10 -14.82 28.54
N ALA A 246 15.59 -14.54 29.74
CA ALA A 246 15.74 -13.21 30.36
C ALA A 246 17.20 -12.72 30.43
N ALA A 247 18.15 -13.65 30.59
CA ALA A 247 19.59 -13.36 30.63
C ALA A 247 20.18 -12.86 29.30
N ASP A 248 19.48 -13.07 28.18
CA ASP A 248 19.91 -12.72 26.82
C ASP A 248 19.03 -11.63 26.18
N LEU A 249 18.26 -10.90 26.98
CA LEU A 249 17.45 -9.78 26.50
C LEU A 249 18.27 -8.65 25.89
N ASP A 250 19.53 -8.52 26.30
CA ASP A 250 20.46 -7.55 25.73
C ASP A 250 20.68 -7.79 24.23
N LEU A 251 20.63 -9.05 23.76
CA LEU A 251 20.72 -9.39 22.34
C LEU A 251 19.52 -8.87 21.55
N LEU A 252 18.31 -9.01 22.12
CA LEU A 252 17.09 -8.50 21.50
C LEU A 252 17.10 -6.97 21.47
N ASP A 253 17.47 -6.33 22.58
CA ASP A 253 17.52 -4.88 22.68
C ASP A 253 18.52 -4.29 21.67
N GLU A 254 19.72 -4.87 21.58
CA GLU A 254 20.74 -4.43 20.64
C GLU A 254 20.30 -4.61 19.19
N ALA A 255 19.70 -5.76 18.84
CA ALA A 255 19.19 -6.01 17.50
C ALA A 255 18.08 -5.02 17.12
N ILE A 256 17.13 -4.76 18.03
CA ILE A 256 16.07 -3.76 17.84
C ILE A 256 16.67 -2.38 17.56
N GLU A 257 17.62 -1.93 18.39
CA GLU A 257 18.23 -0.61 18.24
C GLU A 257 19.04 -0.49 16.95
N ARG A 258 19.84 -1.51 16.62
CA ARG A 258 20.71 -1.53 15.44
C ARG A 258 19.88 -1.47 14.17
N VAL A 259 18.81 -2.26 14.07
CA VAL A 259 17.90 -2.24 12.93
C VAL A 259 17.19 -0.90 12.84
N LEU A 260 16.59 -0.41 13.92
CA LEU A 260 15.89 0.88 13.90
C LEU A 260 16.81 2.04 13.49
N LYS A 261 18.06 2.04 13.96
CA LYS A 261 19.07 3.04 13.57
C LYS A 261 19.46 2.94 12.09
N ARG A 262 19.55 1.72 11.54
CA ARG A 262 19.84 1.49 10.11
C ARG A 262 18.73 2.05 9.23
N TYR A 263 17.47 1.82 9.61
CA TYR A 263 16.32 2.34 8.87
C TYR A 263 16.15 3.86 9.01
N ALA A 264 16.48 4.42 10.17
CA ALA A 264 16.44 5.88 10.39
C ALA A 264 17.51 6.64 9.59
N LYS A 265 18.61 5.99 9.16
CA LYS A 265 19.67 6.60 8.33
C LYS A 265 19.36 6.56 6.83
N ASN A 266 18.42 5.73 6.41
CA ASN A 266 18.05 5.53 5.00
C ASN A 266 16.78 6.30 4.60
N GLN A 267 16.30 7.20 5.48
CA GLN A 267 15.25 8.20 5.23
C GLN A 267 15.90 9.59 5.15
#